data_AF-A0A833T7N6-F1
#
_entry.id   AF-A0A833T7N6-F1
#
_cell.length_a   1.000
_cell.length_b   1.000
_cell.length_c   1.000
_cell.angle_alpha   90.00
_cell.angle_beta   90.00
_cell.angle_gamma   90.00
#
_symmetry.space_group_name_H-M   'P 1'
#
loop_
_entity.id
_entity.type
_entity.pdbx_description
1 polymer ?
#
loop_
_entity_poly.entity_id
_entity_poly.type
_entity_poly.pdbx_seq_one_letter_code
_entity_poly.pdbx_strand_id
1 'polypeptide(L)'
;MSSLAATQADGYYYPAEWRPEHGSLNSFHGSHPLGKRAKNLASDGVLVVRFEMPFSVWCTHCDSHIGRGVRFNARKKRVGNYFSSAVWEFRMSCASCSGEMVIKTDPQERGYEMVSGVRQKAETHSSTEERQIERLNDTDLGTKLMDDPFLRLEHENEDKQAAKKRSRGLERLVELQDAEFKDDYDSNSALRAQFRSIKKQLKKENRRLKD
;
A
#
# COMPACT_ATOMS: atom_id res chain seq x y z
N MET A 1 25.77 35.11 -17.23
CA MET A 1 25.81 35.62 -15.84
C MET A 1 24.62 35.03 -15.10
N SER A 2 24.87 34.13 -14.14
CA SER A 2 23.83 33.58 -13.27
C SER A 2 23.44 34.64 -12.24
N SER A 3 22.26 35.24 -12.38
CA SER A 3 21.67 36.06 -11.32
C SER A 3 21.47 35.17 -10.08
N LEU A 4 22.10 35.55 -8.97
CA LEU A 4 21.84 34.99 -7.65
C LEU A 4 20.37 35.27 -7.31
N ALA A 5 19.48 34.34 -7.66
CA ALA A 5 18.09 34.40 -7.29
C ALA A 5 17.99 34.07 -5.80
N ALA A 6 18.09 35.08 -4.94
CA ALA A 6 17.66 34.95 -3.55
C ALA A 6 16.15 34.73 -3.56
N THR A 7 15.68 33.77 -2.75
CA THR A 7 14.29 33.29 -2.71
C THR A 7 13.26 34.35 -2.31
N GLN A 8 13.71 35.51 -1.83
CA GLN A 8 12.92 36.70 -1.48
C GLN A 8 13.71 37.98 -1.84
N ALA A 9 14.13 38.10 -3.09
CA ALA A 9 14.76 39.34 -3.55
C ALA A 9 13.67 40.38 -3.86
N ASP A 10 13.60 41.45 -3.06
CA ASP A 10 12.72 42.61 -3.31
C ASP A 10 13.26 43.56 -4.40
N GLY A 11 14.45 43.27 -4.94
CA GLY A 11 15.12 44.09 -5.94
C GLY A 11 15.60 43.26 -7.13
N TYR A 12 14.71 42.93 -8.05
CA TYR A 12 15.13 42.44 -9.36
C TYR A 12 15.79 43.58 -10.12
N TYR A 13 16.97 43.32 -10.71
CA TYR A 13 17.59 44.28 -11.62
C TYR A 13 16.76 44.36 -12.89
N TYR A 14 16.17 45.52 -13.14
CA TYR A 14 15.52 45.85 -14.39
C TYR A 14 16.51 46.60 -15.29
N PRO A 15 16.81 46.10 -16.50
CA PRO A 15 17.66 46.80 -17.46
C PRO A 15 17.11 48.19 -17.77
N ALA A 16 17.99 49.16 -18.09
CA ALA A 16 17.57 50.54 -18.38
C ALA A 16 16.61 50.65 -19.58
N GLU A 17 16.66 49.69 -20.50
CA GLU A 17 15.78 49.59 -21.66
C GLU A 17 14.40 48.98 -21.32
N TRP A 18 14.28 48.29 -20.17
CA TRP A 18 13.04 47.64 -19.79
C TRP A 18 12.01 48.68 -19.31
N ARG A 19 10.81 48.59 -19.88
CA ARG A 19 9.63 49.35 -19.49
C ARG A 19 8.51 48.39 -19.10
N PRO A 20 7.59 48.77 -18.18
CA PRO A 20 6.46 47.92 -17.79
C PRO A 20 5.56 47.46 -18.95
N GLU A 21 5.53 48.23 -20.04
CA GLU A 21 4.80 47.90 -21.28
C GLU A 21 5.29 46.60 -21.94
N HIS A 22 6.57 46.21 -21.73
CA HIS A 22 7.14 44.97 -22.25
C HIS A 22 6.72 43.72 -21.45
N GLY A 23 5.86 43.87 -20.44
CA GLY A 23 5.37 42.78 -19.60
C GLY A 23 6.42 42.31 -18.60
N SER A 24 6.45 41.00 -18.32
CA SER A 24 7.37 40.45 -17.32
C SER A 24 8.85 40.53 -17.76
N LEU A 25 9.77 40.65 -16.80
CA LEU A 25 11.22 40.62 -17.06
C LEU A 25 11.65 39.36 -17.82
N ASN A 26 11.01 38.22 -17.55
CA ASN A 26 11.25 36.97 -18.27
C ASN A 26 10.89 37.10 -19.75
N SER A 27 9.77 37.75 -20.07
CA SER A 27 9.34 38.01 -21.45
C SER A 27 10.32 38.93 -22.18
N PHE A 28 10.82 39.97 -21.51
CA PHE A 28 11.83 40.87 -22.06
C PHE A 28 13.14 40.13 -22.40
N HIS A 29 13.54 39.16 -21.57
CA HIS A 29 14.69 38.29 -21.83
C HIS A 29 14.40 37.11 -22.77
N GLY A 30 13.18 36.98 -23.32
CA GLY A 30 12.78 35.85 -24.17
C GLY A 30 12.80 34.50 -23.43
N SER A 31 12.65 34.53 -22.11
CA SER A 31 12.70 33.36 -21.23
C SER A 31 11.33 33.05 -20.65
N HIS A 32 11.07 31.77 -20.35
CA HIS A 32 9.84 31.35 -19.68
C HIS A 32 10.09 31.17 -18.18
N PRO A 33 9.15 31.54 -17.28
CA PRO A 33 9.30 31.35 -15.83
C PRO A 33 9.61 29.90 -15.41
N LEU A 34 9.01 28.93 -16.10
CA LEU A 34 9.25 27.49 -15.91
C LEU A 34 10.51 26.96 -16.63
N GLY A 35 11.28 27.85 -17.28
CA GLY A 35 12.50 27.53 -18.00
C GLY A 35 12.33 26.43 -19.05
N LYS A 36 13.31 25.52 -19.12
CA LYS A 36 13.36 24.42 -20.10
C LYS A 36 12.16 23.46 -20.01
N ARG A 37 11.44 23.41 -18.89
CA ARG A 37 10.27 22.52 -18.71
C ARG A 37 9.08 22.93 -19.56
N ALA A 38 8.97 24.20 -19.93
CA ALA A 38 7.88 24.75 -20.73
C ALA A 38 8.20 24.81 -22.23
N LYS A 39 9.27 24.14 -22.70
CA LYS A 39 9.66 24.16 -24.12
C LYS A 39 8.50 23.76 -25.06
N ASN A 40 7.70 22.77 -24.67
CA ASN A 40 6.59 22.25 -25.48
C ASN A 40 5.22 22.74 -24.99
N LEU A 41 5.19 23.77 -24.13
CA LEU A 41 3.95 24.27 -23.56
C LEU A 41 3.16 25.10 -24.59
N ALA A 42 3.84 25.91 -25.39
CA ALA A 42 3.21 26.76 -26.41
C ALA A 42 2.75 25.99 -27.66
N SER A 43 3.47 24.92 -28.05
CA SER A 43 3.13 24.11 -29.23
C SER A 43 2.10 23.02 -28.91
N ASP A 44 2.43 22.15 -27.94
CA ASP A 44 1.70 20.90 -27.71
C ASP A 44 0.82 20.95 -26.46
N GLY A 45 0.88 22.04 -25.69
CA GLY A 45 0.24 22.15 -24.38
C GLY A 45 0.87 21.21 -23.34
N VAL A 46 2.12 20.77 -23.56
CA VAL A 46 2.80 19.77 -22.73
C VAL A 46 3.81 20.43 -21.80
N LEU A 47 3.66 20.19 -20.50
CA LEU A 47 4.58 20.65 -19.47
C LEU A 47 5.37 19.47 -18.89
N VAL A 48 6.70 19.60 -18.78
CA VAL A 48 7.51 18.61 -18.07
C VAL A 48 7.43 18.86 -16.56
N VAL A 49 6.91 17.89 -15.81
CA VAL A 49 6.74 17.95 -14.35
C VAL A 49 7.48 16.80 -13.67
N ARG A 50 7.83 16.97 -12.40
CA ARG A 50 8.37 15.89 -11.58
C ARG A 50 7.19 15.15 -10.94
N PHE A 51 6.97 13.92 -11.35
CA PHE A 51 5.84 13.09 -10.93
C PHE A 51 6.34 11.97 -10.03
N GLU A 52 5.70 11.76 -8.89
CA GLU A 52 5.97 10.65 -7.97
C GLU A 52 4.90 9.58 -8.18
N MET A 53 5.30 8.32 -8.36
CA MET A 53 4.34 7.24 -8.58
C MET A 53 3.46 7.02 -7.33
N PRO A 54 2.13 7.15 -7.42
CA PRO A 54 1.24 7.04 -6.27
C PRO A 54 1.06 5.59 -5.80
N PHE A 55 1.19 4.62 -6.72
CA PHE A 55 0.96 3.20 -6.47
C PHE A 55 2.20 2.38 -6.81
N SER A 56 2.30 1.18 -6.22
CA SER A 56 3.24 0.16 -6.65
C SER A 56 2.77 -0.43 -7.98
N VAL A 57 3.59 -0.38 -9.01
CA VAL A 57 3.20 -0.79 -10.37
C VAL A 57 4.26 -1.67 -11.04
N TRP A 58 3.83 -2.44 -12.02
CA TRP A 58 4.66 -3.24 -12.90
C TRP A 58 4.68 -2.62 -14.30
N CYS A 59 5.86 -2.48 -14.88
CA CYS A 59 5.97 -2.06 -16.28
C CYS A 59 5.64 -3.23 -17.21
N THR A 60 4.71 -3.07 -18.15
CA THR A 60 4.31 -4.16 -19.06
C THR A 60 5.35 -4.48 -20.14
N HIS A 61 6.38 -3.65 -20.31
CA HIS A 61 7.39 -3.81 -21.36
C HIS A 61 8.58 -4.67 -20.90
N CYS A 62 8.95 -4.60 -19.63
CA CYS A 62 10.13 -5.30 -19.08
C CYS A 62 9.87 -5.99 -17.73
N ASP A 63 8.61 -6.00 -17.29
CA ASP A 63 8.16 -6.58 -16.02
C ASP A 63 8.96 -6.12 -14.79
N SER A 64 9.55 -4.91 -14.86
CA SER A 64 10.22 -4.30 -13.71
C SER A 64 9.20 -3.72 -12.74
N HIS A 65 9.47 -3.92 -11.45
CA HIS A 65 8.66 -3.34 -10.38
C HIS A 65 9.08 -1.88 -10.12
N ILE A 66 8.10 -1.00 -10.14
CA ILE A 66 8.24 0.41 -9.77
C ILE A 66 7.53 0.59 -8.43
N GLY A 67 8.32 0.87 -7.39
CA GLY A 67 7.77 1.14 -6.07
C GLY A 67 6.98 2.46 -6.03
N ARG A 68 6.06 2.54 -5.08
CA ARG A 68 5.42 3.81 -4.71
C ARG A 68 6.47 4.86 -4.33
N GLY A 69 6.28 6.09 -4.80
CA GLY A 69 7.16 7.24 -4.52
C GLY A 69 8.34 7.41 -5.48
N VAL A 70 8.53 6.51 -6.45
CA VAL A 70 9.59 6.67 -7.46
C VAL A 70 9.32 7.91 -8.32
N ARG A 71 10.35 8.74 -8.51
CA ARG A 71 10.28 10.04 -9.20
C ARG A 71 10.60 9.92 -10.68
N PHE A 72 9.71 10.44 -11.52
CA PHE A 72 9.87 10.53 -12.97
C PHE A 72 9.81 11.98 -13.46
N ASN A 73 10.48 12.24 -14.59
CA ASN A 73 10.19 13.42 -15.40
C ASN A 73 9.04 13.06 -16.33
N ALA A 74 7.83 13.51 -16.02
CA ALA A 74 6.63 13.20 -16.77
C ALA A 74 6.21 14.38 -17.66
N ARG A 75 5.71 14.06 -18.85
CA ARG A 75 5.04 15.00 -19.75
C ARG A 75 3.58 15.08 -19.34
N LYS A 76 3.17 16.20 -18.74
CA LYS A 76 1.79 16.50 -18.34
C LYS A 76 1.06 17.15 -19.51
N LYS A 77 -0.06 16.55 -19.93
CA LYS A 77 -0.96 17.05 -20.98
C LYS A 77 -2.39 17.10 -20.46
N ARG A 78 -3.17 18.13 -20.80
CA ARG A 78 -4.62 18.16 -20.55
C ARG A 78 -5.32 17.39 -21.66
N VAL A 79 -6.08 16.35 -21.32
CA VAL A 79 -6.77 15.50 -22.32
C VAL A 79 -8.27 15.73 -22.34
N GLY A 80 -8.88 16.05 -21.20
CA GLY A 80 -10.31 16.30 -21.10
C GLY A 80 -10.70 16.96 -19.78
N ASN A 81 -11.99 17.01 -19.50
CA ASN A 81 -12.53 17.45 -18.23
C ASN A 81 -13.60 16.46 -17.74
N TYR A 82 -13.62 16.20 -16.44
CA TYR A 82 -14.71 15.55 -15.72
C TYR A 82 -15.51 16.64 -15.01
N PHE A 83 -16.67 17.00 -15.57
CA PHE A 83 -17.42 18.22 -15.21
C PHE A 83 -16.53 19.47 -15.29
N SER A 84 -16.22 20.10 -14.15
CA SER A 84 -15.34 21.27 -14.03
C SER A 84 -13.87 20.92 -13.79
N SER A 85 -13.57 19.67 -13.42
CA SER A 85 -12.22 19.21 -13.07
C SER A 85 -11.45 18.75 -14.31
N ALA A 86 -10.25 19.28 -14.53
CA ALA A 86 -9.42 18.87 -15.67
C ALA A 86 -8.82 17.47 -15.46
N VAL A 87 -8.91 16.63 -16.48
CA VAL A 87 -8.28 15.32 -16.55
C VAL A 87 -6.90 15.46 -17.20
N TRP A 88 -5.88 15.08 -16.45
CA TRP A 88 -4.48 15.15 -16.84
C TRP A 88 -3.96 13.78 -17.25
N GLU A 89 -3.23 13.75 -18.37
CA GLU A 89 -2.45 12.61 -18.83
C GLU A 89 -0.97 12.86 -18.53
N PHE A 90 -0.33 11.88 -17.89
CA PHE A 90 1.09 11.87 -17.60
C PHE A 90 1.77 10.77 -18.41
N ARG A 91 2.68 11.17 -19.30
CA ARG A 91 3.54 10.25 -20.03
C ARG A 91 4.94 10.25 -19.47
N MET A 92 5.48 9.08 -19.17
CA MET A 92 6.82 8.92 -18.61
C MET A 92 7.50 7.68 -19.16
N SER A 93 8.83 7.65 -19.13
CA SER A 93 9.62 6.51 -19.61
C SER A 93 10.07 5.64 -18.45
N CYS A 94 9.99 4.32 -18.62
CA CYS A 94 10.54 3.36 -17.66
C CYS A 94 12.07 3.51 -17.57
N ALA A 95 12.62 3.42 -16.36
CA ALA A 95 14.06 3.55 -16.13
C ALA A 95 14.87 2.37 -16.72
N SER A 96 14.28 1.18 -16.81
CA SER A 96 14.97 -0.04 -17.26
C SER A 96 14.93 -0.22 -18.78
N CYS A 97 13.75 -0.07 -19.41
CA CYS A 97 13.55 -0.39 -20.82
C CYS A 97 13.24 0.82 -21.70
N SER A 98 13.17 2.03 -21.14
CA SER A 98 12.73 3.25 -21.83
C SER A 98 11.33 3.21 -22.46
N GLY A 99 10.55 2.16 -22.19
CA GLY A 99 9.16 2.03 -22.65
C GLY A 99 8.28 3.15 -22.11
N GLU A 100 7.34 3.62 -22.93
CA GLU A 100 6.40 4.69 -22.57
C GLU A 100 5.29 4.14 -21.68
N MET A 101 5.01 4.86 -20.60
CA MET A 101 4.00 4.57 -19.61
C MET A 101 3.05 5.77 -19.55
N VAL A 102 1.75 5.50 -19.63
CA VAL A 102 0.71 6.54 -19.65
C VAL A 102 -0.27 6.30 -18.50
N ILE A 103 -0.41 7.33 -17.68
CA ILE A 103 -1.32 7.36 -16.53
C ILE A 103 -2.23 8.57 -16.66
N LYS A 104 -3.52 8.42 -16.35
CA LYS A 104 -4.48 9.52 -16.30
C LYS A 104 -4.98 9.74 -14.88
N THR A 105 -5.33 10.97 -14.54
CA THR A 105 -6.06 11.27 -13.30
C THR A 105 -7.52 10.86 -13.46
N ASP A 106 -8.08 10.18 -12.48
CA ASP A 106 -9.52 9.95 -12.39
C ASP A 106 -10.14 10.73 -11.21
N PRO A 107 -10.85 11.84 -11.47
CA PRO A 107 -11.54 12.60 -10.44
C PRO A 107 -12.70 11.86 -9.76
N GLN A 108 -13.29 10.83 -10.38
CA GLN A 108 -14.44 10.11 -9.83
C GLN A 108 -14.02 9.22 -8.65
N GLU A 109 -13.01 8.36 -8.83
CA GLU A 109 -12.48 7.50 -7.78
C GLU A 109 -11.46 8.20 -6.87
N ARG A 110 -11.09 9.45 -7.18
CA ARG A 110 -9.99 10.22 -6.56
C ARG A 110 -8.65 9.48 -6.73
N GLY A 111 -8.45 8.89 -7.90
CA GLY A 111 -7.36 7.97 -8.19
C GLY A 111 -6.63 8.31 -9.49
N TYR A 112 -5.89 7.31 -9.97
CA TYR A 112 -5.26 7.35 -11.28
C TYR A 112 -5.60 6.08 -12.05
N GLU A 113 -5.95 6.26 -13.32
CA GLU A 113 -6.21 5.18 -14.27
C GLU A 113 -4.91 4.82 -15.01
N MET A 114 -4.56 3.54 -15.01
CA MET A 114 -3.41 3.00 -15.73
C MET A 114 -3.81 2.71 -17.18
N VAL A 115 -3.48 3.61 -18.11
CA VAL A 115 -3.95 3.53 -19.50
C VAL A 115 -3.07 2.62 -20.35
N SER A 116 -1.75 2.80 -20.32
CA SER A 116 -0.84 1.99 -21.12
C SER A 116 0.55 1.86 -20.49
N GLY A 117 1.20 0.73 -20.77
CA GLY A 117 2.59 0.49 -20.35
C GLY A 117 2.77 0.13 -18.87
N VAL A 118 1.68 0.11 -18.09
CA VAL A 118 1.70 -0.01 -16.63
C VAL A 118 0.56 -0.91 -16.15
N ARG A 119 0.85 -1.79 -15.20
CA ARG A 119 -0.14 -2.58 -14.47
C ARG A 119 0.01 -2.29 -12.97
N GLN A 120 -1.08 -1.96 -12.30
CA GLN A 120 -1.05 -1.79 -10.85
C GLN A 120 -0.78 -3.13 -10.16
N LYS A 121 0.08 -3.12 -9.15
CA LYS A 121 0.26 -4.29 -8.28
C LYS A 121 -1.00 -4.41 -7.42
N ALA A 122 -1.65 -5.57 -7.45
CA ALA A 122 -2.69 -5.91 -6.49
C ALA A 122 -2.04 -6.01 -5.10
N GLU A 123 -2.12 -4.94 -4.32
CA GLU A 123 -1.80 -5.01 -2.91
C GLU A 123 -3.00 -5.69 -2.23
N THR A 124 -2.75 -6.70 -1.39
CA THR A 124 -3.78 -7.43 -0.63
C THR A 124 -4.39 -6.56 0.48
N HIS A 125 -4.69 -5.31 0.16
CA HIS A 125 -5.78 -4.56 0.76
C HIS A 125 -7.06 -5.09 0.10
N SER A 126 -7.34 -6.37 0.35
CA SER A 126 -8.73 -6.84 0.35
C SER A 126 -9.48 -5.79 1.13
N SER A 127 -10.43 -5.15 0.47
CA SER A 127 -11.38 -4.27 1.11
C SER A 127 -11.72 -4.88 2.48
N THR A 128 -11.66 -4.08 3.54
CA THR A 128 -12.09 -4.52 4.86
C THR A 128 -13.51 -5.11 4.80
N GLU A 129 -14.27 -4.78 3.75
CA GLU A 129 -15.57 -5.34 3.38
C GLU A 129 -15.51 -6.77 2.82
N GLU A 130 -14.56 -7.15 1.96
CA GLU A 130 -14.46 -8.52 1.42
C GLU A 130 -13.81 -9.50 2.41
N ARG A 131 -12.91 -9.03 3.29
CA ARG A 131 -12.22 -9.89 4.26
C ARG A 131 -13.03 -10.15 5.54
N GLN A 132 -14.07 -9.37 5.79
CA GLN A 132 -14.98 -9.60 6.92
C GLN A 132 -16.03 -10.68 6.61
N ILE A 133 -16.17 -11.05 5.35
CA ILE A 133 -16.87 -12.26 4.96
C ILE A 133 -15.83 -13.37 5.03
N GLU A 134 -15.59 -13.91 6.23
CA GLU A 134 -15.30 -15.34 6.28
C GLU A 134 -16.40 -15.97 5.44
N ARG A 135 -16.04 -16.49 4.25
CA ARG A 135 -16.98 -17.25 3.45
C ARG A 135 -17.36 -18.41 4.35
N LEU A 136 -18.51 -18.29 5.00
CA LEU A 136 -19.11 -19.39 5.72
C LEU A 136 -19.06 -20.57 4.76
N ASN A 137 -18.65 -21.72 5.25
CA ASN A 137 -18.47 -22.91 4.42
C ASN A 137 -19.76 -23.29 3.66
N ASP A 138 -20.90 -22.70 4.06
CA ASP A 138 -22.20 -22.78 3.41
C ASP A 138 -22.55 -21.48 2.65
N THR A 139 -22.62 -21.58 1.32
CA THR A 139 -22.98 -20.47 0.42
C THR A 139 -24.39 -19.94 0.66
N ASP A 140 -25.31 -20.81 1.10
CA ASP A 140 -26.72 -20.45 1.29
C ASP A 140 -26.95 -19.68 2.59
N LEU A 141 -26.07 -19.87 3.57
CA LEU A 141 -26.08 -19.10 4.82
C LEU A 141 -25.51 -17.70 4.58
N GLY A 142 -24.48 -17.60 3.74
CA GLY A 142 -23.91 -16.32 3.30
C GLY A 142 -24.93 -15.42 2.58
N THR A 143 -25.76 -15.97 1.69
CA THR A 143 -26.79 -15.18 0.99
C THR A 143 -27.86 -14.69 1.97
N LYS A 144 -28.37 -15.57 2.85
CA LYS A 144 -29.37 -15.20 3.87
C LYS A 144 -28.87 -14.12 4.83
N LEU A 145 -27.60 -14.15 5.22
CA LEU A 145 -26.99 -13.11 6.07
C LEU A 145 -26.84 -11.75 5.37
N MET A 146 -26.72 -11.73 4.03
CA MET A 146 -26.66 -10.49 3.26
C MET A 146 -28.06 -9.91 3.04
N ASP A 147 -29.05 -10.78 2.86
CA ASP A 147 -30.44 -10.40 2.60
C ASP A 147 -31.20 -9.97 3.87
N ASP A 148 -30.92 -10.60 5.02
CA ASP A 148 -31.60 -10.32 6.29
C ASP A 148 -30.68 -9.67 7.36
N PRO A 149 -30.88 -8.38 7.68
CA PRO A 149 -30.14 -7.68 8.73
C PRO A 149 -30.34 -8.25 10.14
N PHE A 150 -31.49 -8.85 10.45
CA PHE A 150 -31.76 -9.42 11.78
C PHE A 150 -30.98 -10.71 11.98
N LEU A 151 -31.00 -11.61 11.00
CA LEU A 151 -30.21 -12.85 11.01
C LEU A 151 -28.71 -12.55 11.17
N ARG A 152 -28.20 -11.51 10.51
CA ARG A 152 -26.81 -11.08 10.66
C ARG A 152 -26.47 -10.66 12.09
N LEU A 153 -27.36 -9.90 12.72
CA LEU A 153 -27.16 -9.44 14.10
C LEU A 153 -27.24 -10.59 15.10
N GLU A 154 -28.14 -11.55 14.89
CA GLU A 154 -28.27 -12.75 15.72
C GLU A 154 -27.01 -13.61 15.62
N HIS A 155 -26.52 -13.89 14.41
CA HIS A 155 -25.28 -14.64 14.19
C HIS A 155 -24.08 -13.96 14.83
N GLU A 156 -23.95 -12.63 14.68
CA GLU A 156 -22.86 -11.87 15.31
C GLU A 156 -22.93 -11.95 16.85
N ASN A 157 -24.13 -11.93 17.43
CA ASN A 157 -24.31 -12.11 18.88
C ASN A 157 -23.97 -13.53 19.34
N GLU A 158 -24.35 -14.55 18.58
CA GLU A 158 -23.99 -15.94 18.85
C GLU A 158 -22.49 -16.16 18.80
N ASP A 159 -21.80 -15.61 17.78
CA ASP A 159 -20.35 -15.65 17.65
C ASP A 159 -19.65 -14.98 18.84
N LYS A 160 -20.14 -13.81 19.28
CA LYS A 160 -19.64 -13.14 20.49
C LYS A 160 -19.84 -13.97 21.75
N GLN A 161 -20.98 -14.63 21.90
CA GLN A 161 -21.23 -15.52 23.04
C GLN A 161 -20.34 -16.76 23.02
N ALA A 162 -20.15 -17.37 21.85
CA ALA A 162 -19.26 -18.52 21.67
C ALA A 162 -17.80 -18.14 21.93
N ALA A 163 -17.36 -16.97 21.48
CA ALA A 163 -16.03 -16.42 21.78
C ALA A 163 -15.84 -16.22 23.29
N LYS A 164 -16.83 -15.63 23.98
CA LYS A 164 -16.79 -15.43 25.45
C LYS A 164 -16.81 -16.74 26.24
N LYS A 165 -17.54 -17.75 25.78
CA LYS A 165 -17.51 -19.10 26.39
C LYS A 165 -16.12 -19.74 26.23
N ARG A 166 -15.52 -19.63 25.04
CA ARG A 166 -14.16 -20.12 24.77
C ARG A 166 -13.11 -19.37 25.59
N SER A 167 -13.22 -18.05 25.73
CA SER A 167 -12.28 -17.25 26.52
C SER A 167 -12.24 -17.68 27.99
N ARG A 168 -13.40 -17.93 28.61
CA ARG A 168 -13.49 -18.44 29.98
C ARG A 168 -12.83 -19.82 30.15
N GLY A 169 -12.99 -20.70 29.15
CA GLY A 169 -12.30 -21.99 29.15
C GLY A 169 -10.78 -21.82 29.08
N LEU A 170 -10.31 -20.87 28.28
CA LEU A 170 -8.90 -20.56 28.12
C LEU A 170 -8.30 -19.94 29.39
N GLU A 171 -9.00 -18.98 30.01
CA GLU A 171 -8.64 -18.41 31.32
C GLU A 171 -8.46 -19.50 32.38
N ARG A 172 -9.41 -20.44 32.46
CA ARG A 172 -9.33 -21.56 33.40
C ARG A 172 -8.13 -22.48 33.13
N LEU A 173 -7.78 -22.73 31.87
CA LEU A 173 -6.60 -23.52 31.52
C LEU A 173 -5.31 -22.81 31.89
N VAL A 174 -5.25 -21.49 31.70
CA VAL A 174 -4.12 -20.66 32.13
C VAL A 174 -3.97 -20.69 33.66
N GLU A 175 -5.07 -20.54 34.41
CA GLU A 175 -5.04 -20.65 35.88
C GLU A 175 -4.55 -22.02 36.37
N LEU A 176 -4.97 -23.10 35.72
CA LEU A 176 -4.49 -24.45 36.04
C LEU A 176 -3.00 -24.61 35.73
N GLN A 177 -2.55 -24.09 34.59
CA GLN A 177 -1.14 -24.08 34.22
C GLN A 177 -0.31 -23.29 35.24
N ASP A 178 -0.72 -22.06 35.58
CA ASP A 178 0.00 -21.23 36.55
C ASP A 178 0.06 -21.88 37.94
N ALA A 179 -0.99 -22.61 38.34
CA ALA A 179 -1.00 -23.37 39.58
C ALA A 179 -0.05 -24.59 39.56
N GLU A 180 0.02 -25.31 38.44
CA GLU A 180 0.86 -26.52 38.27
C GLU A 180 2.35 -26.20 38.04
N PHE A 181 2.65 -25.05 37.43
CA PHE A 181 4.01 -24.59 37.13
C PHE A 181 4.51 -23.50 38.09
N LYS A 182 3.82 -23.26 39.21
CA LYS A 182 4.28 -22.31 40.24
C LYS A 182 5.62 -22.70 40.86
N ASP A 183 5.88 -24.01 40.97
CA ASP A 183 7.16 -24.59 41.41
C ASP A 183 7.80 -25.41 40.28
N ASP A 184 8.34 -24.71 39.28
CA ASP A 184 9.01 -25.30 38.10
C ASP A 184 10.02 -26.40 38.44
N TYR A 185 10.72 -26.28 39.58
CA TYR A 185 11.74 -27.24 39.99
C TYR A 185 11.14 -28.60 40.38
N ASP A 186 10.06 -28.60 41.16
CA ASP A 186 9.42 -29.82 41.67
C ASP A 186 8.69 -30.57 40.54
N SER A 187 7.97 -29.85 39.68
CA SER A 187 7.31 -30.40 38.49
C SER A 187 8.33 -31.04 37.53
N ASN A 188 9.46 -30.37 37.27
CA ASN A 188 10.54 -30.93 36.46
C ASN A 188 11.23 -32.12 37.14
N SER A 189 11.38 -32.11 38.46
CA SER A 189 11.96 -33.23 39.21
C SER A 189 11.08 -34.49 39.13
N ALA A 190 9.76 -34.32 39.29
CA ALA A 190 8.77 -35.39 39.16
C ALA A 190 8.75 -36.00 37.75
N LEU A 191 8.71 -35.16 36.71
CA LEU A 191 8.79 -35.61 35.31
C LEU A 191 10.08 -36.39 35.04
N ARG A 192 11.24 -35.89 35.48
CA ARG A 192 12.52 -36.60 35.35
C ARG A 192 12.52 -37.94 36.09
N ALA A 193 11.87 -38.03 37.25
CA ALA A 193 11.73 -39.28 37.99
C ALA A 193 10.89 -40.31 37.23
N GLN A 194 9.76 -39.89 36.65
CA GLN A 194 8.91 -40.74 35.80
C GLN A 194 9.66 -41.22 34.55
N PHE A 195 10.33 -40.31 33.81
CA PHE A 195 11.12 -40.71 32.63
C PHE A 195 12.25 -41.69 32.98
N ARG A 196 12.89 -41.54 34.15
CA ARG A 196 13.90 -42.50 34.63
C ARG A 196 13.31 -43.88 34.90
N SER A 197 12.11 -43.96 35.48
CA SER A 197 11.45 -45.25 35.76
C SER A 197 11.02 -45.95 34.46
N ILE A 198 10.40 -45.21 33.54
CA ILE A 198 9.97 -45.70 32.22
C ILE A 198 11.18 -46.18 31.42
N LYS A 199 12.27 -45.42 31.38
CA LYS A 199 13.51 -45.83 30.71
C LYS A 199 14.09 -47.12 31.29
N LYS A 200 13.98 -47.32 32.62
CA LYS A 200 14.42 -48.55 33.29
C LYS A 200 13.55 -49.75 32.92
N GLN A 201 12.23 -49.57 32.81
CA GLN A 201 11.28 -50.60 32.36
C GLN A 201 11.54 -50.99 30.90
N LEU A 202 11.62 -50.01 30.00
CA LEU A 202 11.94 -50.22 28.58
C LEU A 202 13.28 -50.92 28.37
N LYS A 203 14.29 -50.61 29.19
CA LYS A 203 15.60 -51.29 29.14
C LYS A 203 15.51 -52.74 29.62
N LYS A 204 14.67 -53.04 30.61
CA LYS A 204 14.43 -54.41 31.10
C LYS A 204 13.66 -55.25 30.08
N GLU A 205 12.68 -54.64 29.42
CA GLU A 205 11.90 -55.26 28.36
C GLU A 205 12.75 -55.52 27.11
N ASN A 206 13.54 -54.54 26.66
CA ASN A 206 14.52 -54.75 25.58
C ASN A 206 15.57 -55.82 25.90
N ARG A 207 15.91 -56.02 27.18
CA ARG A 207 16.83 -57.10 27.57
C ARG A 207 16.13 -58.46 27.48
N ARG A 208 14.88 -58.57 27.96
CA ARG A 208 14.05 -59.77 27.83
C ARG A 208 13.76 -60.18 26.38
N LEU A 209 13.67 -59.22 25.46
CA LEU A 209 13.45 -59.48 24.02
C LEU A 209 14.74 -59.87 23.27
N LYS A 210 15.91 -59.68 23.88
CA LYS A 210 17.22 -60.03 23.32
C LYS A 210 17.78 -61.36 23.82
N ASP A 211 17.26 -61.84 24.95
CA ASP A 211 17.50 -63.19 25.50
C ASP A 211 16.50 -64.18 24.89
#